data_AF-A0AB35IQ06-F1
#
_entry.id   AF-A0AB35IQ06-F1
#
_cell.length_a   1.000
_cell.length_b   1.000
_cell.length_c   1.000
_cell.angle_alpha   90.00
_cell.angle_beta   90.00
_cell.angle_gamma   90.00
#
_symmetry.space_group_name_H-M   'P 1'
#
loop_
_entity.id
_entity.type
_entity.pdbx_description
1 polymer ?
#
loop_
_entity_poly.entity_id
_entity_poly.type
_entity_poly.pdbx_seq_one_letter_code
_entity_poly.pdbx_strand_id
1 'polypeptide(L)'
;MLKFIDKYFWWSLSTIIVLIVAVSLFLGNYLELYDWFYKNAYTNNTNLVTISTVFIGIYFSLYSFLLSSNTNSLISKLKFKEYKRLVSIVNRGFISSFIIVIFSFFNENIYNWVGKIYILFLFFIFLLLIGSAIQIAIYFTLLFRYDLKTKYNSFDEDIKKEILDNELREKLKQFLDENL
;
A
#
# COMPACT_ATOMS: atom_id res chain seq x y z
N MET A 1 10.39 12.10 3.75
CA MET A 1 9.83 10.91 4.43
C MET A 1 9.64 9.73 3.46
N LEU A 2 8.88 9.89 2.36
CA LEU A 2 8.67 8.83 1.35
C LEU A 2 9.96 8.25 0.74
N LYS A 3 10.94 9.09 0.39
CA LYS A 3 12.25 8.64 -0.13
C LYS A 3 13.04 7.76 0.84
N PHE A 4 12.84 7.93 2.16
CA PHE A 4 13.53 7.15 3.19
C PHE A 4 12.89 5.78 3.34
N ILE A 5 11.55 5.74 3.41
CA ILE A 5 10.78 4.49 3.42
C ILE A 5 11.10 3.67 2.17
N ASP A 6 11.10 4.27 0.98
CA ASP A 6 11.41 3.56 -0.27
C ASP A 6 12.81 2.90 -0.27
N LYS A 7 13.82 3.60 0.26
CA LYS A 7 15.21 3.13 0.21
C LYS A 7 15.48 2.05 1.26
N TYR A 8 14.90 2.19 2.44
CA TYR A 8 15.21 1.34 3.57
C TYR A 8 14.16 0.26 3.83
N PHE A 9 12.95 0.33 3.27
CA PHE A 9 11.86 -0.60 3.62
C PHE A 9 12.23 -2.06 3.36
N TRP A 10 12.75 -2.38 2.17
CA TRP A 10 13.13 -3.77 1.85
C TRP A 10 14.31 -4.23 2.71
N TRP A 11 15.22 -3.32 3.06
CA TRP A 11 16.33 -3.61 3.96
C TRP A 11 15.87 -3.80 5.41
N SER A 12 14.92 -3.00 5.90
CA SER A 12 14.31 -3.15 7.22
C SER A 12 13.47 -4.43 7.30
N LEU A 13 12.72 -4.74 6.24
CA LEU A 13 11.93 -5.98 6.18
C LEU A 13 12.85 -7.21 6.16
N SER A 14 13.93 -7.18 5.38
CA SER A 14 14.95 -8.24 5.37
C SER A 14 15.62 -8.41 6.74
N THR A 15 16.03 -7.31 7.39
CA THR A 15 16.65 -7.38 8.73
C THR A 15 15.70 -7.91 9.80
N ILE A 16 14.41 -7.55 9.77
CA ILE A 16 13.39 -8.12 10.66
C ILE A 16 13.26 -9.63 10.45
N ILE A 17 13.20 -10.10 9.20
CA ILE A 17 13.09 -11.53 8.89
C ILE A 17 14.32 -12.30 9.36
N VAL A 18 15.52 -11.77 9.09
CA VAL A 18 16.78 -12.36 9.57
C VAL A 18 16.79 -12.43 11.09
N LEU A 19 16.29 -11.41 11.78
CA LEU A 19 16.19 -11.39 13.23
C LEU A 19 15.20 -12.44 13.75
N ILE A 20 14.03 -12.59 13.12
CA ILE A 20 13.06 -13.64 13.48
C ILE A 20 13.67 -15.03 13.30
N VAL A 21 14.37 -15.27 12.19
CA VAL A 21 15.06 -16.54 11.93
C VAL A 21 16.18 -16.77 12.94
N ALA A 22 16.99 -15.75 13.24
CA ALA A 22 18.09 -15.85 14.21
C ALA A 22 17.58 -16.13 15.63
N VAL A 23 16.52 -15.46 16.07
CA VAL A 23 15.86 -15.73 17.36
C VAL A 23 15.29 -17.14 17.40
N SER A 24 14.68 -17.60 16.31
CA SER A 24 14.13 -18.95 16.24
C SER A 24 15.21 -20.04 16.21
N LEU A 25 16.37 -19.76 15.60
CA LEU A 25 17.55 -20.62 15.69
C LEU A 25 18.09 -20.65 17.12
N PHE A 26 18.16 -19.50 17.79
CA PHE A 26 18.63 -19.39 19.18
C PHE A 26 17.73 -20.16 20.16
N LEU A 27 16.42 -20.11 19.95
CA LEU A 27 15.43 -20.83 20.77
C LEU A 27 15.29 -22.32 20.39
N GLY A 28 15.89 -22.77 19.28
CA GLY A 28 15.77 -24.14 18.77
C GLY A 28 14.49 -24.43 17.96
N ASN A 29 13.62 -23.43 17.76
CA ASN A 29 12.30 -23.59 17.13
C ASN A 29 12.29 -23.36 15.60
N TYR A 30 13.44 -23.47 14.94
CA TYR A 30 13.53 -23.21 13.49
C TYR A 30 12.68 -24.19 12.64
N LEU A 31 12.55 -25.45 13.09
CA LEU A 31 11.71 -26.45 12.43
C LEU A 31 10.22 -26.09 12.55
N GLU A 32 9.81 -25.52 13.68
CA GLU A 32 8.41 -25.11 13.90
C GLU A 32 7.99 -23.99 12.94
N LEU A 33 8.88 -23.03 12.65
CA LEU A 33 8.61 -21.99 11.65
C LEU A 33 8.42 -22.55 10.25
N TYR A 34 9.30 -23.48 9.86
CA TYR A 34 9.18 -24.15 8.56
C TYR A 34 7.89 -24.96 8.48
N ASP A 35 7.61 -25.77 9.51
CA ASP A 35 6.40 -26.61 9.57
C ASP A 35 5.12 -25.77 9.60
N TRP A 36 5.13 -24.63 10.28
CA TRP A 36 4.02 -23.68 10.28
C TRP A 36 3.74 -23.16 8.87
N PHE A 37 4.77 -22.70 8.16
CA PHE A 37 4.56 -22.17 6.81
C PHE A 37 4.22 -23.29 5.82
N TYR A 38 4.88 -24.45 5.92
CA TYR A 38 4.55 -25.63 5.13
C TYR A 38 3.08 -26.02 5.28
N LYS A 39 2.56 -26.03 6.51
CA LYS A 39 1.15 -26.34 6.75
C LYS A 39 0.20 -25.33 6.11
N ASN A 40 0.51 -24.04 6.21
CA ASN A 40 -0.34 -22.95 5.70
C ASN A 40 -0.19 -22.67 4.20
N ALA A 41 0.92 -23.09 3.58
CA ALA A 41 1.19 -22.83 2.16
C ALA A 41 0.94 -24.06 1.29
N TYR A 42 1.16 -25.27 1.83
CA TYR A 42 1.04 -26.52 1.10
C TYR A 42 -0.14 -27.37 1.57
N THR A 43 -0.13 -27.89 2.80
CA THR A 43 -1.14 -28.88 3.21
C THR A 43 -2.55 -28.30 3.37
N ASN A 44 -2.65 -27.05 3.83
CA ASN A 44 -3.92 -26.31 3.96
C ASN A 44 -3.68 -24.87 3.52
N ASN A 45 -3.70 -24.68 2.21
CA ASN A 45 -3.40 -23.40 1.58
C ASN A 45 -4.60 -22.44 1.49
N THR A 46 -5.77 -22.82 2.04
CA THR A 46 -7.01 -22.04 1.95
C THR A 46 -6.82 -20.62 2.45
N ASN A 47 -6.22 -20.44 3.63
CA ASN A 47 -5.99 -19.12 4.20
C ASN A 47 -5.10 -18.24 3.29
N LEU A 48 -4.01 -18.82 2.78
CA LEU A 48 -3.07 -18.12 1.92
C LEU A 48 -3.72 -17.70 0.58
N VAL A 49 -4.54 -18.57 -0.01
CA VAL A 49 -5.29 -18.30 -1.24
C VAL A 49 -6.39 -17.25 -1.02
N THR A 50 -7.13 -17.35 0.09
CA THR A 50 -8.18 -16.37 0.44
C THR A 50 -7.57 -14.99 0.64
N ILE A 51 -6.51 -14.87 1.44
CA ILE A 51 -5.80 -13.61 1.67
C ILE A 51 -5.30 -13.05 0.34
N SER A 52 -4.68 -13.89 -0.50
CA SER A 52 -4.18 -13.47 -1.81
C SER A 52 -5.29 -12.95 -2.71
N THR A 53 -6.45 -13.63 -2.75
CA THR A 53 -7.62 -13.20 -3.52
C THR A 53 -8.16 -11.85 -3.05
N VAL A 54 -8.24 -11.61 -1.74
CA VAL A 54 -8.62 -10.31 -1.17
C VAL A 54 -7.64 -9.22 -1.61
N PHE A 55 -6.34 -9.50 -1.55
CA PHE A 55 -5.31 -8.57 -2.01
C PHE A 55 -5.38 -8.27 -3.51
N ILE A 56 -5.68 -9.25 -4.36
CA ILE A 56 -5.95 -9.02 -5.80
C ILE A 56 -7.05 -7.97 -5.95
N GLY A 57 -8.15 -8.10 -5.21
CA GLY A 57 -9.25 -7.13 -5.22
C GLY A 57 -8.80 -5.73 -4.79
N ILE A 58 -8.08 -5.63 -3.67
CA ILE A 58 -7.54 -4.36 -3.16
C ILE A 58 -6.63 -3.70 -4.21
N TYR A 59 -5.68 -4.45 -4.79
CA TYR A 59 -4.75 -3.92 -5.77
C TYR A 59 -5.44 -3.51 -7.07
N PHE A 60 -6.48 -4.26 -7.49
CA PHE A 60 -7.30 -3.88 -8.63
C PHE A 60 -8.06 -2.58 -8.38
N SER A 61 -8.67 -2.42 -7.20
CA SER A 61 -9.32 -1.16 -6.81
C SER A 61 -8.34 0.02 -6.76
N LEU A 62 -7.13 -0.20 -6.22
CA LEU A 62 -6.07 0.81 -6.23
C LEU A 62 -5.65 1.19 -7.66
N TYR A 63 -5.63 0.22 -8.58
CA TYR A 63 -5.38 0.47 -10.00
C TYR A 63 -6.42 1.37 -10.62
N SER A 64 -7.71 1.05 -10.43
CA SER A 64 -8.82 1.88 -10.90
C SER A 64 -8.77 3.27 -10.30
N PHE A 65 -8.44 3.39 -9.00
CA PHE A 65 -8.28 4.68 -8.33
C PHE A 65 -7.12 5.51 -8.90
N LEU A 66 -5.98 4.87 -9.20
CA LEU A 66 -4.82 5.54 -9.79
C LEU A 66 -5.09 6.00 -11.23
N LEU A 67 -5.80 5.19 -12.02
CA LEU A 67 -6.12 5.51 -13.42
C LEU A 67 -7.25 6.54 -13.56
N SER A 68 -8.26 6.50 -12.68
CA SER A 68 -9.40 7.44 -12.69
C SER A 68 -9.10 8.81 -12.07
N SER A 69 -7.88 9.00 -11.55
CA SER A 69 -7.48 10.22 -10.87
C SER A 69 -7.43 11.39 -11.85
N ASN A 70 -8.41 12.30 -11.79
CA ASN A 70 -8.43 13.54 -12.58
C ASN A 70 -7.35 14.54 -12.10
N THR A 71 -7.07 15.56 -12.90
CA THR A 71 -6.06 16.62 -12.65
C THR A 71 -6.24 17.39 -11.33
N ASN A 72 -7.41 17.31 -10.68
CA ASN A 72 -7.67 17.89 -9.36
C ASN A 72 -7.54 16.90 -8.19
N SER A 73 -7.22 15.63 -8.46
CA SER A 73 -7.10 14.59 -7.43
C SER A 73 -5.72 14.58 -6.77
N LEU A 74 -5.61 14.00 -5.58
CA LEU A 74 -4.36 13.93 -4.79
C LEU A 74 -3.19 13.30 -5.56
N ILE A 75 -3.51 12.40 -6.48
CA ILE A 75 -2.56 11.69 -7.32
C ILE A 75 -1.98 12.61 -8.41
N SER A 76 -2.71 13.63 -8.86
CA SER A 76 -2.20 14.60 -9.85
C SER A 76 -1.14 15.54 -9.27
N LYS A 77 -1.15 15.75 -7.94
CA LYS A 77 -0.14 16.52 -7.22
C LYS A 77 1.13 15.71 -6.92
N LEU A 78 1.10 14.39 -7.10
CA LEU A 78 2.31 13.56 -6.99
C LEU A 78 3.23 13.85 -8.17
N LYS A 79 4.53 13.93 -7.90
CA LYS A 79 5.51 13.98 -9.00
C LYS A 79 5.38 12.70 -9.82
N PHE A 80 5.55 12.77 -11.14
CA PHE A 80 5.48 11.60 -12.04
C PHE A 80 6.30 10.40 -11.52
N LYS A 81 7.45 10.68 -10.89
CA LYS A 81 8.31 9.67 -10.25
C LYS A 81 7.62 8.93 -9.09
N GLU A 82 6.84 9.62 -8.27
CA GLU A 82 6.10 9.07 -7.13
C GLU A 82 4.89 8.27 -7.59
N TYR A 83 4.16 8.76 -8.60
CA TYR A 83 3.09 8.01 -9.25
C TYR A 83 3.57 6.67 -9.83
N LYS A 84 4.63 6.70 -10.66
CA LYS A 84 5.21 5.47 -11.26
C LYS A 84 5.67 4.48 -10.20
N ARG A 85 6.14 4.97 -9.04
CA ARG A 85 6.54 4.12 -7.91
C ARG A 85 5.35 3.47 -7.23
N LEU A 86 4.29 4.22 -6.97
CA LEU A 86 3.07 3.69 -6.36
C LEU A 86 2.50 2.57 -7.24
N VAL A 87 2.42 2.80 -8.55
CA VAL A 87 2.03 1.77 -9.54
C VAL A 87 2.97 0.55 -9.47
N SER A 88 4.28 0.75 -9.34
CA SER A 88 5.24 -0.36 -9.21
C SER A 88 5.06 -1.17 -7.90
N ILE A 89 4.68 -0.53 -6.79
CA ILE A 89 4.40 -1.24 -5.53
C ILE A 89 3.10 -2.05 -5.67
N VAL A 90 2.05 -1.44 -6.20
CA VAL A 90 0.77 -2.11 -6.49
C VAL A 90 0.98 -3.30 -7.44
N ASN A 91 1.79 -3.13 -8.49
CA ASN A 91 2.14 -4.22 -9.41
C ASN A 91 2.81 -5.39 -8.72
N ARG A 92 3.79 -5.13 -7.85
CA ARG A 92 4.50 -6.18 -7.13
C ARG A 92 3.54 -6.98 -6.25
N GLY A 93 2.66 -6.29 -5.52
CA GLY A 93 1.60 -6.92 -4.73
C GLY A 93 0.65 -7.74 -5.58
N PHE A 94 0.10 -7.15 -6.64
CA PHE A 94 -0.83 -7.81 -7.55
C PHE A 94 -0.22 -9.08 -8.14
N ILE A 95 0.97 -8.99 -8.73
CA ILE A 95 1.67 -10.14 -9.33
C ILE A 95 1.93 -11.21 -8.28
N SER A 96 2.42 -10.84 -7.09
CA SER A 96 2.69 -11.83 -6.03
C SER A 96 1.41 -12.55 -5.58
N SER A 97 0.31 -11.84 -5.40
CA SER A 97 -0.99 -12.42 -5.06
C SER A 97 -1.54 -13.34 -6.16
N PHE A 98 -1.36 -12.93 -7.41
CA PHE A 98 -1.79 -13.71 -8.57
C PHE A 98 -0.97 -15.00 -8.73
N ILE A 99 0.35 -14.93 -8.51
CA ILE A 99 1.24 -16.11 -8.52
C ILE A 99 0.77 -17.12 -7.47
N ILE A 100 0.49 -16.70 -6.24
CA ILE A 100 0.03 -17.61 -5.18
C ILE A 100 -1.28 -18.33 -5.60
N VAL A 101 -2.25 -17.59 -6.14
CA VAL A 101 -3.53 -18.16 -6.56
C VAL A 101 -3.35 -19.14 -7.72
N ILE A 102 -2.55 -18.81 -8.75
CA ILE A 102 -2.30 -19.71 -9.88
C ILE A 102 -1.59 -20.99 -9.40
N PHE A 103 -0.56 -20.85 -8.59
CA PHE A 103 0.23 -21.99 -8.12
C PHE A 103 -0.57 -22.90 -7.19
N SER A 104 -1.60 -22.38 -6.52
CA SER A 104 -2.53 -23.19 -5.72
C SER A 104 -3.24 -24.28 -6.54
N PHE A 105 -3.50 -24.08 -7.83
CA PHE A 105 -4.17 -25.09 -8.66
C PHE A 105 -3.29 -26.32 -8.92
N PHE A 106 -1.98 -26.15 -8.88
CA PHE A 106 -1.00 -27.19 -9.19
C PHE A 106 -0.07 -27.49 -8.00
N ASN A 107 -0.51 -27.16 -6.78
CA ASN A 107 0.31 -27.15 -5.57
C ASN A 107 0.99 -28.52 -5.33
N GLU A 108 0.23 -29.62 -5.43
CA GLU A 108 0.74 -30.98 -5.28
C GLU A 108 1.70 -31.38 -6.41
N ASN A 109 1.33 -31.14 -7.66
CA ASN A 109 2.15 -31.50 -8.82
C ASN A 109 3.50 -30.78 -8.81
N ILE A 110 3.51 -29.49 -8.47
CA ILE A 110 4.73 -28.68 -8.42
C ILE A 110 5.60 -29.10 -7.23
N TYR A 111 5.00 -29.38 -6.07
CA TYR A 111 5.74 -29.88 -4.93
C TYR A 111 6.39 -31.25 -5.21
N ASN A 112 5.71 -32.16 -5.90
CA ASN A 112 6.29 -33.45 -6.27
C ASN A 112 7.49 -33.31 -7.23
N TRP A 113 7.51 -32.27 -8.05
CA TRP A 113 8.59 -32.04 -9.01
C TRP A 113 9.78 -31.27 -8.41
N VAL A 114 9.51 -30.26 -7.59
CA VAL A 114 10.51 -29.28 -7.11
C VAL A 114 10.83 -29.45 -5.62
N GLY A 115 9.99 -30.16 -4.88
CA GLY A 115 10.18 -30.48 -3.46
C GLY A 115 10.22 -29.24 -2.56
N LYS A 116 11.11 -29.27 -1.56
CA LYS A 116 11.23 -28.21 -0.54
C LYS A 116 11.55 -26.82 -1.11
N ILE A 117 12.17 -26.76 -2.30
CA ILE A 117 12.50 -25.49 -2.99
C ILE A 117 11.22 -24.72 -3.32
N TYR A 118 10.13 -25.42 -3.64
CA TYR A 118 8.85 -24.80 -3.95
C TYR A 118 8.23 -24.09 -2.73
N ILE A 119 8.38 -24.66 -1.53
CA ILE A 119 7.91 -24.03 -0.29
C ILE A 119 8.67 -22.74 -0.02
N LEU A 120 9.99 -22.73 -0.25
CA LEU A 120 10.82 -21.54 -0.12
C LEU A 120 10.45 -20.47 -1.16
N PHE A 121 10.13 -20.89 -2.38
CA PHE A 121 9.61 -20.00 -3.41
C PHE A 121 8.27 -19.36 -2.99
N LEU A 122 7.30 -20.14 -2.52
CA LEU A 122 6.04 -19.63 -2.00
C LEU A 122 6.24 -18.66 -0.84
N PHE A 123 7.19 -18.95 0.05
CA PHE A 123 7.56 -18.06 1.15
C PHE A 123 8.08 -16.71 0.64
N PHE A 124 8.94 -16.72 -0.36
CA PHE A 124 9.45 -15.49 -0.97
C PHE A 124 8.33 -14.67 -1.62
N ILE A 125 7.41 -15.31 -2.35
CA ILE A 125 6.27 -14.63 -2.96
C ILE A 125 5.33 -14.05 -1.89
N PHE A 126 5.08 -14.80 -0.81
CA PHE A 126 4.31 -14.33 0.33
C PHE A 126 4.93 -13.10 1.00
N LEU A 127 6.25 -13.06 1.13
CA LEU A 127 6.96 -11.88 1.64
C LEU A 127 6.81 -10.67 0.70
N LEU A 128 6.84 -10.87 -0.62
CA LEU A 128 6.57 -9.80 -1.57
C LEU A 128 5.15 -9.25 -1.43
N LEU A 129 4.17 -10.14 -1.24
CA LEU A 129 2.77 -9.76 -1.02
C LEU A 129 2.62 -8.90 0.23
N ILE A 130 3.03 -9.41 1.39
CA ILE A 130 2.90 -8.66 2.65
C ILE A 130 3.74 -7.38 2.63
N GLY A 131 4.96 -7.45 2.11
CA GLY A 131 5.84 -6.29 1.99
C GLY A 131 5.21 -5.17 1.17
N SER A 132 4.59 -5.51 0.04
CA SER A 132 3.90 -4.53 -0.80
C SER A 132 2.63 -3.98 -0.14
N ALA A 133 1.86 -4.81 0.58
CA ALA A 133 0.68 -4.38 1.32
C ALA A 133 1.03 -3.36 2.41
N ILE A 134 2.07 -3.63 3.20
CA ILE A 134 2.57 -2.72 4.22
C ILE A 134 3.08 -1.41 3.58
N GLN A 135 3.82 -1.48 2.46
CA GLN A 135 4.27 -0.28 1.75
C GLN A 135 3.11 0.60 1.32
N ILE A 136 2.06 0.01 0.74
CA ILE A 136 0.86 0.73 0.32
C ILE A 136 0.14 1.34 1.53
N ALA A 137 -0.02 0.59 2.62
CA ALA A 137 -0.64 1.10 3.84
C ALA A 137 0.10 2.33 4.38
N ILE A 138 1.43 2.27 4.48
CA ILE A 138 2.27 3.39 4.91
C ILE A 138 2.15 4.57 3.93
N TYR A 139 2.23 4.30 2.62
CA TYR A 139 2.18 5.34 1.59
C TYR A 139 0.86 6.10 1.61
N PHE A 140 -0.28 5.37 1.64
CA PHE A 140 -1.61 5.97 1.70
C PHE A 140 -1.86 6.69 3.03
N THR A 141 -1.38 6.16 4.16
CA THR A 141 -1.50 6.84 5.45
C THR A 141 -0.76 8.18 5.45
N LEU A 142 0.45 8.22 4.89
CA LEU A 142 1.23 9.46 4.77
C LEU A 142 0.57 10.46 3.82
N LEU A 143 0.07 9.98 2.69
CA LEU A 143 -0.64 10.80 1.71
C LEU A 143 -1.91 11.40 2.31
N PHE A 144 -2.67 10.60 3.07
CA PHE A 144 -3.87 11.05 3.78
C PHE A 144 -3.57 12.08 4.87
N ARG A 145 -2.50 11.89 5.67
CA ARG A 145 -2.06 12.88 6.66
C ARG A 145 -1.67 14.22 6.02
N TYR A 146 -0.97 14.17 4.89
CA TYR A 146 -0.62 15.38 4.15
C TYR A 146 -1.85 16.10 3.61
N ASP A 147 -2.82 15.34 3.11
CA ASP A 147 -4.08 15.89 2.59
C ASP A 147 -4.92 16.55 3.69
N LEU A 148 -5.12 15.90 4.83
CA LEU A 148 -5.84 16.49 5.96
C LEU A 148 -5.24 17.84 6.37
N LYS A 149 -3.91 17.93 6.43
CA LYS A 149 -3.23 19.19 6.77
C LYS A 149 -3.43 20.26 5.70
N THR A 150 -3.41 19.88 4.44
CA THR A 150 -3.58 20.82 3.32
C THR A 150 -5.02 21.31 3.21
N LYS A 151 -5.99 20.39 3.36
CA LYS A 151 -7.42 20.69 3.30
C LYS A 151 -7.89 21.54 4.47
N TYR A 152 -7.34 21.30 5.66
CA TYR A 152 -7.57 22.17 6.82
C TYR A 152 -7.09 23.59 6.55
N ASN A 153 -5.88 23.75 6.00
CA ASN A 153 -5.33 25.07 5.67
C ASN A 153 -6.14 25.78 4.56
N SER A 154 -6.68 25.05 3.58
CA SER A 154 -7.52 25.67 2.55
C SER A 154 -8.89 26.10 3.09
N PHE A 155 -9.47 25.37 4.05
CA PHE A 155 -10.71 25.81 4.71
C PHE A 155 -10.53 27.14 5.44
N ASP A 156 -9.40 27.33 6.15
CA ASP A 156 -9.10 28.60 6.80
C ASP A 156 -8.90 29.76 5.79
N GLU A 157 -8.34 29.48 4.62
CA GLU A 157 -8.20 30.46 3.53
C GLU A 157 -9.53 30.79 2.85
N ASP A 158 -10.39 29.79 2.65
CA ASP A 158 -11.72 29.96 2.04
C ASP A 158 -12.64 30.76 2.96
N ILE A 159 -12.64 30.49 4.27
CA ILE A 159 -13.38 31.27 5.28
C ILE A 159 -12.92 32.73 5.27
N LYS A 160 -11.59 32.98 5.21
CA LYS A 160 -11.07 34.35 5.13
C LYS A 160 -11.49 35.07 3.86
N LYS A 161 -11.50 34.39 2.72
CA LYS A 161 -11.99 34.97 1.45
C LYS A 161 -13.47 35.29 1.51
N GLU A 162 -14.28 34.44 2.12
CA GLU A 162 -15.72 34.67 2.26
C GLU A 162 -16.02 35.87 3.17
N ILE A 163 -15.29 36.02 4.28
CA ILE A 163 -15.35 37.20 5.13
C ILE A 163 -14.97 38.47 4.35
N LEU A 164 -13.87 38.40 3.57
CA LEU A 164 -13.40 39.53 2.78
C LEU A 164 -14.40 39.92 1.68
N ASP A 165 -15.01 38.95 0.98
CA ASP A 165 -16.02 39.19 -0.06
C ASP A 165 -17.28 39.81 0.55
N ASN A 166 -17.71 39.36 1.73
CA ASN A 166 -18.83 39.96 2.45
C ASN A 166 -18.54 41.40 2.89
N GLU A 167 -17.35 41.70 3.42
CA GLU A 167 -16.95 43.07 3.73
C GLU A 167 -16.93 43.96 2.48
N LEU A 168 -16.44 43.43 1.35
CA LEU A 168 -16.41 44.16 0.08
C LEU A 168 -17.82 44.48 -0.42
N ARG A 169 -18.75 43.52 -0.32
CA ARG A 169 -20.16 43.71 -0.68
C ARG A 169 -20.85 44.73 0.19
N GLU A 170 -20.60 44.74 1.50
CA GLU A 170 -21.17 45.76 2.40
C GLU A 170 -20.64 47.16 2.08
N LYS A 171 -19.31 47.29 1.87
CA LYS A 171 -18.72 48.57 1.45
C LYS A 171 -19.27 49.06 0.11
N LEU A 172 -19.49 48.15 -0.84
CA LEU A 172 -20.10 48.46 -2.13
C LEU A 172 -21.54 48.95 -1.97
N LYS A 173 -22.33 48.31 -1.09
CA LYS A 173 -23.69 48.77 -0.76
C LYS A 173 -23.70 50.15 -0.15
N GLN A 174 -22.86 50.41 0.86
CA GLN A 174 -22.74 51.74 1.47
C GLN A 174 -22.37 52.81 0.45
N PHE A 175 -21.40 52.52 -0.42
CA PHE A 175 -20.98 53.47 -1.46
C PHE A 175 -22.11 53.77 -2.46
N LEU A 176 -22.93 52.77 -2.80
CA LEU A 176 -24.09 52.95 -3.67
C LEU A 176 -25.19 53.78 -2.98
N ASP A 177 -25.47 53.53 -1.70
CA ASP A 177 -26.48 54.26 -0.93
C ASP A 177 -26.07 55.72 -0.63
N GLU A 178 -24.77 56.02 -0.54
CA GLU A 178 -24.28 57.39 -0.33
C GLU A 178 -24.24 58.25 -1.62
N ASN A 179 -24.24 57.63 -2.80
CA ASN A 179 -24.09 58.32 -4.10
C ASN A 179 -25.35 58.27 -4.99
N LEU A 180 -26.46 57.74 -4.49
CA LEU A 180 -27.80 57.74 -5.10
C LEU A 180 -28.76 58.62 -4.30
#